data_AF-A0A452ZQM3-F1
#
_entry.id   AF-A0A452ZQM3-F1
#
_cell.length_a   1.000
_cell.length_b   1.000
_cell.length_c   1.000
_cell.angle_alpha   90.00
_cell.angle_beta   90.00
_cell.angle_gamma   90.00
#
_symmetry.space_group_name_H-M   'P 1'
#
loop_
_entity.id
_entity.type
_entity.pdbx_description
1 polymer ?
#
loop_
_entity_poly.entity_id
_entity_poly.type
_entity_poly.pdbx_seq_one_letter_code
_entity_poly.pdbx_strand_id
1 'polypeptide(L)'
;SWFVPRRAGQVSGNIIAPDSPEDWERRDGGKWLHFFQVQDLTVSGGGVIDGRGQEWWAQACKGRHRNDKHCTAPEAPKALHFEECHGVRVQGVTLQNGQQQHLTFTRCSNARASFLRVASPESSPGTDG
;
A
#
# COMPACT_ATOMS: atom_id res chain seq x y z
N SER A 1 -19.52 3.56 -33.50
CA SER A 1 -18.48 3.60 -32.45
C SER A 1 -19.15 4.13 -31.19
N TRP A 2 -19.39 3.28 -30.19
CA TRP A 2 -20.06 3.70 -28.96
C TRP A 2 -19.02 3.93 -27.88
N PHE A 3 -18.89 5.19 -27.44
CA PHE A 3 -18.08 5.56 -26.29
C PHE A 3 -18.85 5.13 -25.04
N VAL A 4 -18.45 4.03 -24.42
CA VAL A 4 -18.94 3.68 -23.07
C VAL A 4 -18.10 4.49 -22.09
N PRO A 5 -18.70 5.41 -21.31
CA PRO A 5 -17.95 6.15 -20.31
C PRO A 5 -17.50 5.17 -19.23
N ARG A 6 -16.22 4.82 -19.21
CA ARG A 6 -15.63 4.14 -18.06
C ARG A 6 -15.71 5.13 -16.90
N ARG A 7 -16.39 4.77 -15.81
CA ARG A 7 -16.32 5.54 -14.56
C ARG A 7 -14.90 5.40 -14.01
N ALA A 8 -13.99 6.26 -14.47
CA ALA A 8 -12.65 6.36 -13.92
C ALA A 8 -12.72 7.26 -12.69
N GLY A 9 -12.69 6.66 -11.50
CA GLY A 9 -12.34 7.40 -10.29
C GLY A 9 -10.86 7.81 -10.39
N GLN A 10 -10.54 9.05 -10.04
CA GLN A 10 -9.17 9.58 -9.98
C GLN A 10 -8.88 10.03 -8.55
N VAL A 11 -7.73 9.64 -8.02
CA VAL A 11 -7.24 10.05 -6.71
C VAL A 11 -6.04 10.98 -6.89
N SER A 12 -6.24 12.28 -6.69
CA SER A 12 -5.20 13.31 -6.80
C SER A 12 -4.95 14.00 -5.46
N GLY A 13 -3.69 14.27 -5.13
CA GLY A 13 -3.28 14.83 -3.83
C GLY A 13 -2.40 13.87 -3.02
N ASN A 14 -2.06 14.26 -1.80
CA ASN A 14 -1.23 13.44 -0.92
C ASN A 14 -2.10 12.66 0.07
N ILE A 15 -1.83 11.38 0.24
CA ILE A 15 -2.46 10.51 1.23
C ILE A 15 -1.38 10.11 2.23
N ILE A 16 -1.60 10.43 3.50
CA ILE A 16 -0.62 10.27 4.57
C ILE A 16 -1.24 9.39 5.65
N ALA A 17 -0.54 8.33 6.04
CA ALA A 17 -0.99 7.41 7.08
C ALA A 17 -0.94 8.04 8.50
N PRO A 18 -1.60 7.45 9.50
CA PRO A 18 -1.30 7.73 10.90
C PRO A 18 0.15 7.37 11.27
N ASP A 19 0.71 8.04 12.28
CA ASP A 19 2.10 7.83 12.73
C ASP A 19 2.29 6.51 13.48
N SER A 20 1.48 6.29 14.51
CA SER A 20 1.70 5.20 15.46
C SER A 20 0.79 4.02 15.12
N PRO A 21 1.26 2.76 15.24
CA PRO A 21 0.41 1.58 15.16
C PRO A 21 -0.81 1.59 16.10
N GLU A 22 -0.73 2.35 17.20
CA GLU A 22 -1.82 2.49 18.18
C GLU A 22 -2.99 3.32 17.64
N ASP A 23 -2.73 4.21 16.67
CA ASP A 23 -3.74 5.06 16.03
C ASP A 23 -4.57 4.30 14.98
N TRP A 24 -4.24 3.04 14.71
CA TRP A 24 -4.90 2.23 13.70
C TRP A 24 -6.04 1.41 14.29
N GLU A 25 -7.24 1.61 13.74
CA GLU A 25 -8.36 0.72 14.03
C GLU A 25 -8.07 -0.69 13.49
N ARG A 26 -7.96 -1.68 14.39
CA ARG A 26 -7.63 -3.06 14.02
C ARG A 26 -8.83 -3.86 13.49
N ARG A 27 -10.00 -3.24 13.34
CA ARG A 27 -11.25 -3.91 12.94
C ARG A 27 -11.15 -4.51 11.53
N ASP A 28 -10.41 -3.86 10.64
CA ASP A 28 -10.28 -4.29 9.24
C ASP A 28 -9.10 -5.24 8.99
N GLY A 29 -8.56 -5.85 10.07
CA GLY A 29 -7.40 -6.72 10.00
C GLY A 29 -6.09 -5.96 9.75
N GLY A 30 -6.03 -4.69 10.15
CA GLY A 30 -4.82 -3.87 10.04
C GLY A 30 -4.48 -3.50 8.59
N LYS A 31 -5.49 -3.22 7.77
CA LYS A 31 -5.31 -2.78 6.37
C LYS A 31 -5.36 -1.27 6.27
N TRP A 32 -4.64 -0.70 5.30
CA TRP A 32 -4.66 0.74 5.02
C TRP A 32 -5.48 1.11 3.79
N LEU A 33 -4.85 1.24 2.62
CA LEU A 33 -5.54 1.50 1.37
C LEU A 33 -5.85 0.16 0.71
N HIS A 34 -6.89 -0.51 1.20
CA HIS A 34 -7.35 -1.79 0.68
C HIS A 34 -8.55 -1.63 -0.23
N PHE A 35 -8.38 -2.05 -1.49
CA PHE A 35 -9.44 -2.08 -2.49
C PHE A 35 -9.78 -3.54 -2.78
N PHE A 36 -11.01 -3.94 -2.43
CA PHE A 36 -11.51 -5.30 -2.62
C PHE A 36 -12.60 -5.33 -3.68
N GLN A 37 -12.46 -6.22 -4.68
CA GLN A 37 -13.46 -6.45 -5.73
C GLN A 37 -13.86 -5.19 -6.53
N VAL A 38 -12.90 -4.27 -6.71
CA VAL A 38 -13.09 -3.03 -7.49
C VAL A 38 -12.81 -3.26 -8.98
N GLN A 39 -13.58 -2.58 -9.83
CA GLN A 39 -13.43 -2.63 -11.29
C GLN A 39 -13.07 -1.26 -11.88
N ASP A 40 -12.18 -1.25 -12.88
CA ASP A 40 -11.81 -0.09 -13.70
C ASP A 40 -11.31 1.16 -12.93
N LEU A 41 -10.68 0.98 -11.76
CA LEU A 41 -10.11 2.05 -10.95
C LEU A 41 -8.76 2.55 -11.49
N THR A 42 -8.55 3.87 -11.50
CA THR A 42 -7.25 4.48 -11.83
C THR A 42 -6.76 5.37 -10.69
N VAL A 43 -5.60 5.03 -10.12
CA VAL A 43 -4.89 5.88 -9.15
C VAL A 43 -3.81 6.66 -9.90
N SER A 44 -3.98 7.97 -10.02
CA SER A 44 -3.06 8.83 -10.77
C SER A 44 -3.21 10.30 -10.38
N GLY A 45 -2.19 11.12 -10.63
CA GLY A 45 -2.26 12.56 -10.39
C GLY A 45 -1.00 13.20 -9.81
N GLY A 46 0.14 12.50 -9.80
CA GLY A 46 1.43 13.06 -9.35
C GLY A 46 1.61 13.12 -7.84
N GLY A 47 0.61 12.73 -7.06
CA GLY A 47 0.62 12.83 -5.60
C GLY A 47 1.48 11.78 -4.89
N VAL A 48 1.60 11.93 -3.57
CA VAL A 48 2.36 11.05 -2.68
C VAL A 48 1.42 10.19 -1.84
N ILE A 49 1.69 8.90 -1.77
CA ILE A 49 1.12 7.98 -0.77
C ILE A 49 2.25 7.66 0.22
N ASP A 50 2.16 8.23 1.43
CA ASP A 50 3.15 8.08 2.49
C ASP A 50 2.64 7.17 3.60
N GLY A 51 3.23 5.98 3.70
CA GLY A 51 2.86 4.97 4.69
C GLY A 51 3.37 5.25 6.10
N ARG A 52 4.29 6.21 6.30
CA ARG A 52 4.89 6.50 7.62
C ARG A 52 5.33 5.26 8.39
N GLY A 53 6.00 4.34 7.70
CA GLY A 53 6.40 3.03 8.25
C GLY A 53 7.40 3.07 9.42
N GLN A 54 7.94 4.23 9.81
CA GLN A 54 9.02 4.36 10.78
C GLN A 54 8.74 3.63 12.10
N GLU A 55 7.58 3.86 12.71
CA GLU A 55 7.21 3.21 13.98
C GLU A 55 6.94 1.72 13.83
N TRP A 56 6.38 1.31 12.69
CA TRP A 56 6.21 -0.11 12.35
C TRP A 56 7.57 -0.82 12.26
N TRP A 57 8.55 -0.20 11.60
CA TRP A 57 9.89 -0.74 11.46
C TRP A 57 10.68 -0.74 12.76
N ALA A 58 10.41 0.21 13.67
CA ALA A 58 11.02 0.26 14.99
C ALA A 58 10.59 -0.94 15.85
N GLN A 59 9.33 -1.35 15.73
CA GLN A 59 8.73 -2.44 16.50
C GLN A 59 8.90 -3.82 15.86
N ALA A 60 9.27 -3.89 14.59
CA ALA A 60 9.43 -5.14 13.85
C ALA A 60 10.49 -6.08 14.46
N CYS A 61 10.23 -7.39 14.41
CA CYS A 61 11.17 -8.43 14.79
C CYS A 61 12.39 -8.42 13.85
N LYS A 62 13.61 -8.26 14.38
CA LYS A 62 14.85 -8.14 13.56
C LYS A 62 15.83 -9.28 13.78
N GLY A 63 16.68 -9.51 12.77
CA GLY A 63 17.78 -10.46 12.82
C GLY A 63 17.32 -11.88 13.16
N ARG A 64 18.00 -12.53 14.11
CA ARG A 64 17.69 -13.89 14.57
C ARG A 64 16.29 -14.04 15.18
N HIS A 65 15.67 -12.94 15.60
CA HIS A 65 14.33 -12.93 16.21
C HIS A 65 13.20 -12.77 15.19
N ARG A 66 13.50 -12.64 13.89
CA ARG A 66 12.48 -12.49 12.84
C ARG A 66 11.49 -13.65 12.79
N ASN A 67 11.96 -14.87 13.07
CA ASN A 67 11.16 -16.09 13.09
C ASN A 67 10.87 -16.58 14.51
N ASP A 68 11.11 -15.73 15.51
CA ASP A 68 10.85 -16.05 16.90
C ASP A 68 9.33 -16.07 17.14
N LYS A 69 8.81 -17.21 17.59
CA LYS A 69 7.39 -17.38 17.91
C LYS A 69 6.96 -16.51 19.10
N HIS A 70 7.92 -16.00 19.88
CA HIS A 70 7.68 -15.08 20.99
C HIS A 70 7.75 -13.61 20.59
N CYS A 71 8.07 -13.29 19.34
CA CYS A 71 8.02 -11.91 18.91
C CYS A 71 6.55 -11.46 18.78
N THR A 72 6.18 -10.44 19.53
CA THR A 72 4.82 -9.89 19.61
C THR A 72 4.64 -8.64 18.76
N ALA A 73 5.56 -8.36 17.83
CA ALA A 73 5.49 -7.20 16.97
C ALA A 73 4.16 -7.19 16.20
N PRO A 74 3.49 -6.03 16.10
CA PRO A 74 2.26 -5.93 15.36
C PRO A 74 2.51 -6.16 13.85
N GLU A 75 1.60 -6.86 13.18
CA GLU A 75 1.66 -7.02 11.73
C GLU A 75 1.41 -5.68 11.04
N ALA A 76 2.37 -5.26 10.21
CA ALA A 76 2.32 -3.98 9.52
C ALA A 76 1.40 -4.04 8.28
N PRO A 77 0.60 -2.99 8.02
CA PRO A 77 -0.22 -2.93 6.82
C PRO A 77 0.62 -2.91 5.54
N LYS A 78 0.03 -3.41 4.46
CA LYS A 78 0.43 -3.05 3.09
C LYS A 78 -0.03 -1.63 2.80
N ALA A 79 0.79 -0.86 2.10
CA ALA A 79 0.48 0.54 1.90
C ALA A 79 -0.70 0.75 0.94
N LEU A 80 -0.56 0.26 -0.30
CA LEU A 80 -1.61 0.24 -1.31
C LEU A 80 -1.87 -1.20 -1.78
N HIS A 81 -3.04 -1.76 -1.44
CA HIS A 81 -3.36 -3.16 -1.70
C HIS A 81 -4.66 -3.31 -2.49
N PHE A 82 -4.55 -3.89 -3.68
CA PHE A 82 -5.68 -4.33 -4.49
C PHE A 82 -5.86 -5.83 -4.37
N GLU A 83 -7.07 -6.27 -4.06
CA GLU A 83 -7.43 -7.67 -3.90
C GLU A 83 -8.67 -7.99 -4.74
N GLU A 84 -8.59 -9.03 -5.56
CA GLU A 84 -9.69 -9.49 -6.42
C GLU A 84 -10.24 -8.39 -7.36
N CYS A 85 -9.40 -7.45 -7.75
CA CYS A 85 -9.80 -6.34 -8.61
C CYS A 85 -9.60 -6.65 -10.11
N HIS A 86 -10.34 -5.94 -10.96
CA HIS A 86 -10.24 -6.03 -12.42
C HIS A 86 -9.99 -4.68 -13.08
N GLY A 87 -8.99 -4.58 -13.97
CA GLY A 87 -8.76 -3.37 -14.76
C GLY A 87 -8.19 -2.17 -13.99
N VAL A 88 -7.44 -2.43 -12.91
CA VAL A 88 -6.83 -1.38 -12.08
C VAL A 88 -5.57 -0.81 -12.73
N ARG A 89 -5.39 0.52 -12.66
CA ARG A 89 -4.16 1.21 -13.07
C ARG A 89 -3.64 2.08 -11.95
N VAL A 90 -2.35 1.97 -11.64
CA VAL A 90 -1.62 2.89 -10.75
C VAL A 90 -0.55 3.57 -11.58
N GLN A 91 -0.64 4.89 -11.73
CA GLN A 91 0.18 5.61 -12.70
C GLN A 91 0.65 6.96 -12.17
N GLY A 92 1.96 7.22 -12.28
CA GLY A 92 2.51 8.56 -12.04
C GLY A 92 2.32 9.03 -10.60
N VAL A 93 2.49 8.16 -9.62
CA VAL A 93 2.42 8.48 -8.19
C VAL A 93 3.73 8.15 -7.49
N THR A 94 3.97 8.81 -6.37
CA THR A 94 5.07 8.46 -5.46
C THR A 94 4.51 7.61 -4.32
N LEU A 95 5.06 6.43 -4.12
CA LEU A 95 4.79 5.59 -2.96
C LEU A 95 6.01 5.65 -2.06
N GLN A 96 5.84 6.06 -0.81
CA GLN A 96 6.96 6.14 0.12
C GLN A 96 6.65 5.62 1.51
N ASN A 97 7.71 5.21 2.21
CA ASN A 97 7.67 4.78 3.60
C ASN A 97 6.56 3.76 3.87
N GLY A 98 6.37 2.78 2.99
CA GLY A 98 5.40 1.71 3.21
C GLY A 98 5.67 1.01 4.54
N GLN A 99 4.63 0.76 5.32
CA GLN A 99 4.76 0.04 6.59
C GLN A 99 5.29 -1.37 6.34
N GLN A 100 4.86 -1.98 5.22
CA GLN A 100 5.45 -3.15 4.59
C GLN A 100 5.64 -2.91 3.07
N GLN A 101 4.97 -3.66 2.18
CA GLN A 101 5.04 -3.42 0.73
C GLN A 101 4.31 -2.13 0.34
N HIS A 102 4.89 -1.38 -0.61
CA HIS A 102 4.28 -0.14 -1.10
C HIS A 102 3.04 -0.38 -1.97
N LEU A 103 3.10 -1.37 -2.86
CA LEU A 103 2.01 -1.72 -3.78
C LEU A 103 1.87 -3.23 -3.86
N THR A 104 0.64 -3.74 -3.71
CA THR A 104 0.36 -5.17 -3.85
C THR A 104 -0.89 -5.39 -4.70
N PHE A 105 -0.79 -6.33 -5.64
CA PHE A 105 -1.93 -6.88 -6.36
C PHE A 105 -2.09 -8.36 -5.98
N THR A 106 -3.23 -8.70 -5.39
CA THR A 106 -3.57 -10.07 -4.99
C THR A 106 -4.78 -10.53 -5.77
N ARG A 107 -4.67 -11.65 -6.51
CA ARG A 107 -5.76 -12.22 -7.31
C ARG A 107 -6.45 -11.20 -8.26
N CYS A 108 -5.69 -10.22 -8.74
CA CYS A 108 -6.20 -9.19 -9.65
C CYS A 108 -6.00 -9.61 -11.12
N SER A 109 -6.84 -9.08 -12.01
CA SER A 109 -6.70 -9.27 -13.46
C SER A 109 -6.63 -7.92 -14.19
N ASN A 110 -5.78 -7.83 -15.22
CA ASN A 110 -5.52 -6.58 -15.95
C ASN A 110 -5.10 -5.41 -15.02
N ALA A 111 -4.29 -5.71 -14.01
CA ALA A 111 -3.66 -4.72 -13.14
C ALA A 111 -2.38 -4.16 -13.80
N ARG A 112 -2.19 -2.84 -13.74
CA ARG A 112 -1.01 -2.16 -14.31
C ARG A 112 -0.44 -1.13 -13.35
N ALA A 113 0.88 -1.12 -13.24
CA ALA A 113 1.65 -0.11 -12.53
C ALA A 113 2.65 0.52 -13.50
N SER A 114 2.69 1.84 -13.60
CA SER A 114 3.62 2.52 -14.50
C SER A 114 4.02 3.91 -13.99
N PHE A 115 5.24 4.34 -14.32
CA PHE A 115 5.77 5.65 -13.93
C PHE A 115 5.70 5.91 -12.42
N LEU A 116 5.93 4.87 -11.62
CA LEU A 116 5.93 4.98 -10.16
C LEU A 116 7.29 5.44 -9.66
N ARG A 117 7.28 6.25 -8.60
CA ARG A 117 8.46 6.46 -7.76
C ARG A 117 8.24 5.72 -6.45
N VAL A 118 9.09 4.75 -6.12
CA VAL A 118 9.04 4.02 -4.86
C VAL A 118 10.26 4.38 -4.03
N ALA A 119 10.08 4.77 -2.77
CA ALA A 119 11.18 5.18 -1.91
C ALA A 119 10.93 4.81 -0.44
N SER A 120 11.94 4.25 0.22
CA SER A 120 12.02 4.12 1.67
C SER A 120 13.49 4.22 2.10
N PRO A 121 13.79 4.54 3.37
CA PRO A 121 15.17 4.48 3.89
C PRO A 121 15.77 3.08 3.75
N GLU A 122 17.08 2.96 3.57
CA GLU A 122 17.77 1.65 3.45
C GLU A 122 17.51 0.71 4.65
N SER A 123 17.26 1.28 5.83
CA SER A 123 16.97 0.53 7.05
C SER A 123 15.56 -0.04 7.15
N SER A 124 14.67 0.19 6.17
CA SER A 124 13.27 -0.25 6.25
C SER A 124 13.12 -1.75 5.95
N PRO A 125 12.61 -2.57 6.89
CA PRO A 125 12.41 -4.00 6.69
C PRO A 125 11.22 -4.29 5.77
N GLY A 126 11.41 -5.16 4.77
CA GLY A 126 10.31 -5.76 4.00
C GLY A 126 9.54 -4.78 3.11
N THR A 127 10.14 -3.64 2.78
CA THR A 127 9.61 -2.64 1.84
C THR A 127 10.09 -2.91 0.42
N ASP A 128 10.07 -4.19 0.04
CA ASP A 128 10.42 -4.59 -1.33
C ASP A 128 9.41 -3.93 -2.28
N GLY A 129 9.91 -3.32 -3.35
CA GLY A 129 9.13 -2.50 -4.28
C GLY A 129 8.07 -3.27 -5.08
#